data_AF-A0A9D2LG39-F1
#
_entry.id   AF-A0A9D2LG39-F1
#
_cell.length_a   1.000
_cell.length_b   1.000
_cell.length_c   1.000
_cell.angle_alpha   90.00
_cell.angle_beta   90.00
_cell.angle_gamma   90.00
#
_symmetry.space_group_name_H-M   'P 1'
#
loop_
_entity.id
_entity.type
_entity.pdbx_description
1 polymer ?
#
loop_
_entity_poly.entity_id
_entity_poly.type
_entity_poly.pdbx_seq_one_letter_code
_entity_poly.pdbx_strand_id
1 'polypeptide(L)'
;MTRAENRQGFRVDDMDEWQTANARFILAVAAGHDIDAQGAKIALITAIVEAWLYNYEPAVDADSGGLFQQRPSMGWGSYEEVRHKKKAIDAFFGVGTHSQPPGLLQISPDYRQWEPGAAAQEVQRSAHPGRYAEQWAAAETLWERHAHDVEPYRD
;
A
#
# COMPACT_ATOMS: atom_id res chain seq x y z
N MET A 1 -17.29 -6.58 7.86
CA MET A 1 -18.23 -5.84 6.96
C MET A 1 -17.65 -5.89 5.56
N THR A 2 -18.12 -6.79 4.71
CA THR A 2 -17.77 -6.82 3.28
C THR A 2 -18.53 -5.70 2.59
N ARG A 3 -17.80 -4.72 2.06
CA ARG A 3 -18.38 -3.54 1.41
C ARG A 3 -18.95 -3.94 0.04
N ALA A 4 -20.12 -3.41 -0.28
CA ALA A 4 -20.64 -3.44 -1.66
C ALA A 4 -19.69 -2.66 -2.57
N GLU A 5 -19.35 -3.22 -3.74
CA GLU A 5 -18.52 -2.56 -4.74
C GLU A 5 -19.22 -1.28 -5.22
N ASN A 6 -18.89 -0.14 -4.60
CA ASN A 6 -19.31 1.15 -5.10
C ASN A 6 -18.57 1.38 -6.43
N ARG A 7 -19.28 1.20 -7.55
CA ARG A 7 -18.83 1.40 -8.94
C ARG A 7 -18.24 2.78 -9.28
N GLN A 8 -18.12 3.69 -8.32
CA GLN A 8 -17.62 5.06 -8.55
C GLN A 8 -16.10 5.19 -8.49
N GLY A 9 -15.37 4.11 -8.17
CA GLY A 9 -13.91 4.15 -8.04
C GLY A 9 -13.46 4.95 -6.81
N PHE A 10 -12.15 4.92 -6.53
CA PHE A 10 -11.56 5.73 -5.46
C PHE A 10 -11.47 7.19 -5.90
N ARG A 11 -12.06 8.11 -5.13
CA ARG A 11 -12.12 9.54 -5.45
C ARG A 11 -11.23 10.32 -4.48
N VAL A 12 -10.11 10.84 -4.98
CA VAL A 12 -9.12 11.56 -4.16
C VAL A 12 -9.72 12.81 -3.50
N ASP A 13 -10.64 13.49 -4.18
CA ASP A 13 -11.29 14.71 -3.65
C ASP A 13 -12.31 14.45 -2.54
N ASP A 14 -12.74 13.20 -2.37
CA ASP A 14 -13.70 12.79 -1.33
C ASP A 14 -13.01 12.10 -0.14
N MET A 15 -11.67 12.15 -0.09
CA MET A 15 -10.90 11.55 1.00
C MET A 15 -11.12 12.26 2.33
N ASP A 16 -11.26 11.49 3.40
CA ASP A 16 -11.23 12.03 4.75
C ASP A 16 -9.79 12.30 5.25
N GLU A 17 -9.71 12.85 6.46
CA GLU A 17 -8.43 13.17 7.11
C GLU A 17 -7.57 11.92 7.36
N TRP A 18 -8.17 10.76 7.63
CA TRP A 18 -7.45 9.52 7.89
C TRP A 18 -6.82 8.96 6.62
N GLN A 19 -7.57 8.93 5.52
CA GLN A 19 -7.06 8.48 4.22
C GLN A 19 -5.94 9.40 3.75
N THR A 20 -6.10 10.72 3.90
CA THR A 20 -5.07 11.70 3.57
C THR A 20 -3.82 11.51 4.42
N ALA A 21 -3.97 11.37 5.74
CA ALA A 21 -2.85 11.14 6.65
C ALA A 21 -2.10 9.84 6.33
N ASN A 22 -2.81 8.77 5.98
CA ASN A 22 -2.19 7.48 5.63
C ASN A 22 -1.50 7.52 4.27
N ALA A 23 -2.08 8.17 3.26
CA ALA A 23 -1.40 8.38 1.97
C ALA A 23 -0.09 9.16 2.15
N ARG A 24 -0.12 10.27 2.89
CA ARG A 24 1.06 11.05 3.25
C ARG A 24 2.10 10.21 4.00
N PHE A 25 1.65 9.35 4.93
CA PHE A 25 2.56 8.49 5.68
C PHE A 25 3.23 7.42 4.81
N ILE A 26 2.51 6.83 3.84
CA ILE A 26 3.10 5.93 2.83
C ILE A 26 4.21 6.66 2.06
N LEU A 27 3.95 7.88 1.59
CA LEU A 27 4.93 8.69 0.87
C LEU A 27 6.14 9.04 1.74
N ALA A 28 5.92 9.41 3.00
CA ALA A 28 7.00 9.71 3.95
C ALA A 28 7.92 8.51 4.19
N VAL A 29 7.36 7.31 4.38
CA VAL A 29 8.14 6.08 4.56
C VAL A 29 8.86 5.70 3.27
N ALA A 30 8.21 5.83 2.11
CA ALA A 30 8.85 5.59 0.81
C ALA A 30 10.07 6.52 0.62
N ALA A 31 9.92 7.81 0.90
CA ALA A 31 11.02 8.77 0.87
C ALA A 31 12.12 8.44 1.90
N GLY A 32 11.75 7.94 3.08
CA GLY A 32 12.70 7.53 4.12
C GLY A 32 13.64 6.39 3.70
N HIS A 33 13.17 5.52 2.82
CA HIS A 33 13.90 4.38 2.23
C HIS A 33 14.46 4.64 0.82
N ASP A 34 14.46 5.90 0.38
CA ASP A 34 14.90 6.29 -0.96
C ASP A 34 14.15 5.54 -2.10
N ILE A 35 12.88 5.20 -1.87
CA ILE A 35 12.00 4.61 -2.88
C ILE A 35 11.59 5.71 -3.85
N ASP A 36 11.70 5.43 -5.14
CA ASP A 36 11.34 6.39 -6.17
C ASP A 36 9.83 6.61 -6.32
N ALA A 37 9.46 7.57 -7.16
CA ALA A 37 8.07 7.94 -7.42
C ALA A 37 7.21 6.76 -7.88
N GLN A 38 7.76 5.84 -8.67
CA GLN A 38 6.99 4.71 -9.17
C GLN A 38 6.73 3.69 -8.06
N GLY A 39 7.73 3.38 -7.24
CA GLY A 39 7.56 2.49 -6.08
C GLY A 39 6.55 3.04 -5.06
N ALA A 40 6.62 4.35 -4.78
CA ALA A 40 5.68 5.01 -3.90
C ALA A 40 4.24 4.99 -4.44
N LYS A 41 4.05 5.25 -5.74
CA LYS A 41 2.74 5.16 -6.40
C LYS A 41 2.19 3.72 -6.39
N ILE A 42 3.05 2.72 -6.57
CA ILE A 42 2.67 1.30 -6.45
C ILE A 42 2.14 1.00 -5.04
N ALA A 43 2.80 1.48 -3.99
CA ALA A 43 2.31 1.33 -2.61
C ALA A 43 0.95 2.03 -2.39
N LEU A 44 0.76 3.24 -2.94
CA LEU A 44 -0.53 3.94 -2.89
C LEU A 44 -1.64 3.16 -3.60
N ILE A 45 -1.38 2.65 -4.81
CA ILE A 45 -2.30 1.79 -5.56
C ILE A 45 -2.72 0.60 -4.69
N THR A 46 -1.75 -0.09 -4.08
CA THR A 46 -2.03 -1.24 -3.23
C THR A 46 -2.88 -0.85 -2.03
N ALA A 47 -2.53 0.21 -1.30
CA ALA A 47 -3.30 0.62 -0.12
C ALA A 47 -4.73 1.09 -0.46
N ILE A 48 -4.94 1.68 -1.65
CA ILE A 48 -6.28 2.02 -2.15
C ILE A 48 -7.10 0.74 -2.39
N VAL A 49 -6.53 -0.24 -3.10
CA VAL A 49 -7.24 -1.49 -3.45
C VAL A 49 -7.55 -2.32 -2.20
N GLU A 50 -6.57 -2.48 -1.32
CA GLU A 50 -6.69 -3.35 -0.15
C GLU A 50 -7.56 -2.75 0.95
N ALA A 51 -7.43 -1.44 1.18
CA ALA A 51 -8.01 -0.83 2.37
C ALA A 51 -8.60 0.57 2.16
N TRP A 52 -8.71 1.07 0.93
CA TRP A 52 -9.14 2.44 0.66
C TRP A 52 -8.30 3.47 1.44
N LEU A 53 -7.01 3.20 1.64
CA LEU A 53 -6.09 3.99 2.49
C LEU A 53 -6.44 4.05 3.98
N TYR A 54 -7.35 3.20 4.47
CA TYR A 54 -7.56 3.02 5.91
C TYR A 54 -6.59 2.00 6.51
N ASN A 55 -6.15 2.24 7.75
CA ASN A 55 -5.41 1.24 8.51
C ASN A 55 -6.40 0.44 9.36
N TYR A 56 -6.84 -0.72 8.87
CA TYR A 56 -7.83 -1.52 9.58
C TYR A 56 -7.22 -2.26 10.80
N GLU A 57 -7.70 -1.89 12.00
CA GLU A 57 -7.32 -2.53 13.26
C GLU A 57 -8.08 -3.83 13.56
N PRO A 58 -9.40 -3.96 13.31
CA PRO A 58 -10.05 -5.26 13.36
C PRO A 58 -9.63 -6.11 12.16
N ALA A 59 -9.55 -7.43 12.33
CA ALA A 59 -9.44 -8.32 11.17
C ALA A 59 -10.66 -8.15 10.26
N VAL A 60 -10.43 -7.99 8.95
CA VAL A 60 -11.48 -7.70 7.97
C VAL A 60 -11.88 -8.95 7.20
N ASP A 61 -10.89 -9.77 6.81
CA ASP A 61 -11.04 -11.12 6.26
C ASP A 61 -9.97 -12.07 6.86
N ALA A 62 -10.41 -13.21 7.40
CA ALA A 62 -9.57 -14.12 8.19
C ALA A 62 -8.74 -13.39 9.27
N ASP A 63 -7.44 -13.22 9.04
CA ASP A 63 -6.47 -12.54 9.90
C ASP A 63 -5.78 -11.33 9.25
N SER A 64 -6.29 -10.84 8.11
CA SER A 64 -5.76 -9.67 7.42
C SER A 64 -5.85 -8.40 8.28
N GLY A 65 -4.92 -7.47 8.07
CA GLY A 65 -4.90 -6.20 8.81
C GLY A 65 -4.14 -5.07 8.11
N GLY A 66 -4.38 -3.86 8.59
CA GLY A 66 -3.65 -2.66 8.21
C GLY A 66 -3.85 -2.18 6.78
N LEU A 67 -2.95 -1.30 6.34
CA LEU A 67 -2.98 -0.59 5.05
C LEU A 67 -2.99 -1.49 3.82
N PHE A 68 -2.36 -2.67 3.93
CA PHE A 68 -2.14 -3.58 2.81
C PHE A 68 -2.86 -4.91 2.96
N GLN A 69 -3.73 -5.04 3.97
CA GLN A 69 -4.45 -6.29 4.29
C GLN A 69 -3.51 -7.52 4.38
N GLN A 70 -2.28 -7.29 4.85
CA GLN A 70 -1.27 -8.34 5.04
C GLN A 70 -1.72 -9.33 6.11
N ARG A 71 -1.30 -10.59 5.96
CA ARG A 71 -1.78 -11.71 6.78
C ARG A 71 -0.66 -12.35 7.60
N PRO A 72 -0.80 -12.42 8.94
CA PRO A 72 0.12 -13.16 9.79
C PRO A 72 0.25 -14.64 9.40
N SER A 73 -0.85 -15.30 9.06
CA SER A 73 -0.84 -16.70 8.63
C SER A 73 -0.07 -16.95 7.33
N MET A 74 0.22 -15.89 6.56
CA MET A 74 1.01 -15.94 5.33
C MET A 74 2.45 -15.46 5.55
N GLY A 75 2.86 -15.19 6.80
CA GLY A 75 4.23 -14.84 7.16
C GLY A 75 4.59 -13.36 7.05
N TRP A 76 3.63 -12.47 6.80
CA TRP A 76 3.89 -11.02 6.69
C TRP A 76 4.29 -10.33 8.01
N GLY A 77 4.19 -11.03 9.13
CA GLY A 77 4.50 -10.52 10.47
C GLY A 77 3.49 -11.01 11.51
N SER A 78 3.61 -10.56 12.75
CA SER A 78 2.61 -10.76 13.81
C SER A 78 1.34 -9.91 13.59
N TYR A 79 0.30 -10.19 14.38
CA TYR A 79 -0.96 -9.42 14.35
C TYR A 79 -0.74 -7.91 14.55
N GLU A 80 0.19 -7.54 15.44
CA GLU A 80 0.54 -6.15 15.72
C GLU A 80 1.36 -5.52 14.58
N GLU A 81 2.30 -6.27 14.00
CA GLU A 81 3.17 -5.76 12.94
C GLU A 81 2.41 -5.45 11.65
N VAL A 82 1.47 -6.30 11.23
CA VAL A 82 0.67 -6.05 10.01
C VAL A 82 -0.28 -4.85 10.15
N ARG A 83 -0.55 -4.40 11.38
CA ARG A 83 -1.37 -3.21 11.70
C ARG A 83 -0.53 -1.99 12.00
N HIS A 84 0.73 -2.17 12.35
CA HIS A 84 1.64 -1.07 12.53
C HIS A 84 2.01 -0.50 11.16
N LYS A 85 1.43 0.65 10.80
CA LYS A 85 1.56 1.29 9.47
C LYS A 85 2.97 1.21 8.87
N LYS A 86 3.99 1.60 9.63
CA LYS A 86 5.38 1.57 9.15
C LYS A 86 5.87 0.16 8.83
N LYS A 87 5.57 -0.81 9.70
CA LYS A 87 6.03 -2.20 9.53
C LYS A 87 5.35 -2.82 8.33
N ALA A 88 4.05 -2.57 8.15
CA ALA A 88 3.31 -2.98 6.97
C ALA A 88 3.89 -2.40 5.67
N ILE A 89 4.26 -1.11 5.66
CA ILE A 89 4.92 -0.43 4.52
C ILE A 89 6.33 -0.99 4.27
N ASP A 90 7.14 -1.16 5.32
CA ASP A 90 8.48 -1.74 5.25
C ASP A 90 8.41 -3.16 4.67
N ALA A 91 7.44 -3.97 5.11
CA ALA A 91 7.20 -5.31 4.60
C ALA A 91 6.77 -5.26 3.12
N PHE A 92 5.84 -4.37 2.74
CA PHE A 92 5.41 -4.20 1.35
C PHE A 92 6.57 -3.89 0.42
N PHE A 93 7.50 -3.01 0.81
CA PHE A 93 8.69 -2.71 0.01
C PHE A 93 9.75 -3.83 0.05
N GLY A 94 9.67 -4.77 0.99
CA GLY A 94 10.65 -5.84 1.15
C GLY A 94 11.89 -5.40 1.94
N VAL A 95 11.76 -4.35 2.75
CA VAL A 95 12.82 -3.87 3.67
C VAL A 95 12.53 -4.23 5.13
N GLY A 96 11.32 -4.72 5.43
CA GLY A 96 10.92 -5.17 6.76
C GLY A 96 11.42 -6.57 7.08
N THR A 97 12.45 -6.67 7.93
CA THR A 97 13.07 -7.97 8.33
C THR A 97 12.17 -8.92 9.13
N HIS A 98 11.00 -8.45 9.56
CA HIS A 98 9.99 -9.24 10.28
C HIS A 98 9.08 -10.03 9.31
N SER A 99 9.01 -9.63 8.05
CA SER A 99 8.18 -10.25 7.02
C SER A 99 8.96 -11.33 6.27
N GLN A 100 8.33 -12.48 6.03
CA GLN A 100 8.91 -13.58 5.25
C GLN A 100 8.59 -13.51 3.75
N PRO A 101 7.36 -13.14 3.32
CA PRO A 101 7.07 -12.95 1.91
C PRO A 101 7.93 -11.86 1.29
N PRO A 102 8.32 -12.02 0.01
CA PRO A 102 9.07 -10.99 -0.68
C PRO A 102 8.21 -9.76 -0.95
N GLY A 103 8.74 -8.59 -0.61
CA GLY A 103 8.11 -7.31 -0.98
C GLY A 103 8.50 -6.84 -2.38
N LEU A 104 8.02 -5.66 -2.78
CA LEU A 104 8.18 -5.08 -4.12
C LEU A 104 9.61 -5.13 -4.66
N LEU A 105 10.59 -4.66 -3.87
CA LEU A 105 11.99 -4.60 -4.30
C LEU A 105 12.62 -5.99 -4.50
N GLN A 106 12.08 -7.01 -3.85
CA GLN A 106 12.59 -8.37 -3.86
C GLN A 106 11.94 -9.20 -4.96
N ILE A 107 10.63 -9.07 -5.15
CA ILE A 107 9.87 -9.85 -6.14
C ILE A 107 9.90 -9.24 -7.54
N SER A 108 10.00 -7.90 -7.64
CA SER A 108 10.00 -7.17 -8.90
C SER A 108 11.10 -6.10 -8.89
N PRO A 109 12.39 -6.46 -8.85
CA PRO A 109 13.49 -5.49 -8.78
C PRO A 109 13.53 -4.50 -9.95
N ASP A 110 12.89 -4.85 -11.07
CA ASP A 110 12.71 -4.09 -12.30
C ASP A 110 11.31 -3.44 -12.43
N TYR A 111 10.54 -3.32 -11.35
CA TYR A 111 9.16 -2.76 -11.32
C TYR A 111 9.00 -1.43 -12.06
N ARG A 112 10.09 -0.67 -12.24
CA ARG A 112 10.14 0.58 -13.02
C ARG A 112 9.72 0.40 -14.48
N GLN A 113 9.89 -0.80 -15.02
CA GLN A 113 9.55 -1.14 -16.40
C GLN A 113 8.15 -1.78 -16.51
N TRP A 114 7.50 -2.01 -15.37
CA TRP A 114 6.23 -2.71 -15.30
C TRP A 114 5.08 -1.71 -15.23
N GLU A 115 3.92 -2.15 -15.68
CA GLU A 115 2.68 -1.45 -15.35
C GLU A 115 2.52 -1.42 -13.82
N PRO A 116 2.31 -0.25 -13.19
CA PRO A 116 2.26 -0.10 -11.74
C PRO A 116 1.27 -1.04 -11.05
N GLY A 117 0.09 -1.23 -11.65
CA GLY A 117 -0.90 -2.17 -11.14
C GLY A 117 -0.47 -3.64 -11.22
N ALA A 118 0.34 -4.01 -12.22
CA ALA A 118 0.89 -5.35 -12.34
C ALA A 118 1.94 -5.62 -11.25
N ALA A 119 2.81 -4.65 -10.96
CA ALA A 119 3.76 -4.75 -9.87
C ALA A 119 3.05 -4.84 -8.50
N ALA A 120 2.01 -4.05 -8.26
CA ALA A 120 1.17 -4.14 -7.06
C ALA A 120 0.53 -5.53 -6.91
N GLN A 121 -0.03 -6.06 -8.00
CA GLN A 121 -0.62 -7.39 -8.05
C GLN A 121 0.41 -8.50 -7.82
N GLU A 122 1.65 -8.37 -8.30
CA GLU A 122 2.69 -9.38 -8.09
C GLU A 122 3.05 -9.53 -6.61
N VAL A 123 3.09 -8.41 -5.87
CA VAL A 123 3.32 -8.41 -4.41
C VAL A 123 2.13 -9.04 -3.66
N GLN A 124 0.89 -8.65 -3.99
CA GLN A 124 -0.30 -9.08 -3.23
C GLN A 124 -0.89 -10.42 -3.66
N ARG A 125 -0.69 -10.81 -4.93
CA ARG A 125 -1.25 -12.03 -5.54
C ARG A 125 -2.76 -12.18 -5.32
N SER A 126 -3.51 -11.10 -5.54
CA SER A 126 -4.97 -11.10 -5.37
C SER A 126 -5.70 -11.87 -6.48
N ALA A 127 -6.98 -12.20 -6.28
CA ALA A 127 -7.82 -12.81 -7.31
C ALA A 127 -8.31 -11.80 -8.39
N HIS A 128 -8.02 -10.50 -8.26
CA HIS A 128 -8.62 -9.44 -9.08
C HIS A 128 -7.56 -8.46 -9.64
N PRO A 129 -6.66 -8.90 -10.54
CA PRO A 129 -5.51 -8.12 -11.00
C PRO A 129 -5.88 -6.77 -11.63
N GLY A 130 -7.05 -6.66 -12.27
CA GLY A 130 -7.51 -5.42 -12.91
C GLY A 130 -7.73 -4.25 -11.95
N ARG A 131 -8.03 -4.52 -10.67
CA ARG A 131 -8.39 -3.47 -9.70
C ARG A 131 -7.24 -2.51 -9.40
N TYR A 132 -5.99 -2.98 -9.45
CA TYR A 132 -4.82 -2.14 -9.19
C TYR A 132 -4.55 -1.18 -10.35
N ALA A 133 -4.70 -1.64 -11.60
CA ALA A 133 -4.50 -0.80 -12.77
C ALA A 133 -5.47 0.40 -12.79
N GLU A 134 -6.69 0.21 -12.29
CA GLU A 134 -7.71 1.26 -12.17
C GLU A 134 -7.30 2.42 -11.21
N GLN A 135 -6.38 2.18 -10.27
CA GLN A 135 -6.02 3.19 -9.26
C GLN A 135 -4.81 4.06 -9.64
N TRP A 136 -4.24 3.89 -10.83
CA TRP A 136 -3.07 4.66 -11.26
C TRP A 136 -3.30 6.17 -11.17
N ALA A 137 -4.39 6.69 -11.74
CA ALA A 137 -4.68 8.11 -11.75
C ALA A 137 -4.85 8.69 -10.33
N ALA A 138 -5.45 7.93 -9.41
CA ALA A 138 -5.57 8.33 -8.01
C ALA A 138 -4.20 8.41 -7.32
N ALA A 139 -3.33 7.42 -7.55
CA ALA A 139 -1.98 7.41 -7.00
C ALA A 139 -1.10 8.52 -7.57
N GLU A 140 -1.23 8.85 -8.87
CA GLU A 140 -0.55 10.01 -9.47
C GLU A 140 -0.99 11.31 -8.81
N THR A 141 -2.30 11.51 -8.66
CA THR A 141 -2.84 12.71 -8.02
C THR A 141 -2.34 12.86 -6.58
N LEU A 142 -2.30 11.77 -5.81
CA LEU A 142 -1.79 11.76 -4.45
C LEU A 142 -0.30 12.07 -4.38
N TRP A 143 0.49 11.48 -5.29
CA TRP A 143 1.92 11.78 -5.39
C TRP A 143 2.14 13.26 -5.70
N GLU A 144 1.48 13.82 -6.71
CA GLU A 144 1.61 15.23 -7.08
C GLU A 144 1.23 16.20 -5.95
N ARG A 145 0.16 15.88 -5.21
CA ARG A 145 -0.32 16.73 -4.10
C ARG A 145 0.59 16.70 -2.88
N HIS A 146 1.26 15.58 -2.60
CA HIS A 146 1.84 15.33 -1.29
C HIS A 146 3.30 14.87 -1.27
N ALA A 147 3.88 14.40 -2.38
CA ALA A 147 5.25 13.86 -2.33
C ALA A 147 6.31 14.92 -1.98
N HIS A 148 6.01 16.20 -2.24
CA HIS A 148 6.92 17.31 -2.00
C HIS A 148 6.69 18.04 -0.66
N ASP A 149 5.68 17.63 0.11
CA ASP A 149 5.30 18.27 1.38
C ASP A 149 5.32 17.30 2.58
N VAL A 150 5.92 16.12 2.39
CA VAL A 150 6.15 15.13 3.44
C VAL A 150 7.63 15.04 3.77
N GLU A 151 7.95 15.02 5.07
CA GLU A 151 9.31 14.76 5.52
C GLU A 151 9.61 13.25 5.45
N PRO A 152 10.79 12.83 4.96
CA PRO A 152 11.19 11.43 4.97
C PRO A 152 11.13 10.82 6.38
N TYR A 153 10.50 9.66 6.49
CA TYR A 153 10.29 8.98 7.77
C TYR A 153 11.05 7.65 7.82
N ARG A 154 11.95 7.50 8.80
CA ARG A 154 12.89 6.35 8.89
C ARG A 154 12.67 5.44 10.10
N ASP A 155 12.15 5.96 11.22
CA ASP A 155 12.18 5.31 12.54
C ASP A 155 10.94 4.47 12.87
#